data_AF-A0A9D6UFV0-F1
#
_entry.id   AF-A0A9D6UFV0-F1
#
_cell.length_a   1.000
_cell.length_b   1.000
_cell.length_c   1.000
_cell.angle_alpha   90.00
_cell.angle_beta   90.00
_cell.angle_gamma   90.00
#
_symmetry.space_group_name_H-M   'P 1'
#
loop_
_entity.id
_entity.type
_entity.pdbx_description
1 polymer ?
#
loop_
_entity_poly.entity_id
_entity_poly.type
_entity_poly.pdbx_seq_one_letter_code
_entity_poly.pdbx_strand_id
1 'polypeptide(L)' 'SPLMSPGAVVFGSTLLQGGVARSFAAQRLMAFYTSKGVFSNTQDDLETLTRELEKRFSAVSVETVGCAALFCATVKGSGA' A
#
# COMPACT_ATOMS: atom_id res chain seq x y z
N SER A 1 13.75 -10.87 -2.82
CA SER A 1 14.03 -9.42 -2.89
C SER A 1 15.54 -9.22 -2.81
N PRO A 2 16.21 -8.85 -3.92
CA PRO A 2 17.68 -8.87 -3.98
C PRO A 2 18.36 -7.79 -3.12
N LEU A 3 17.63 -6.80 -2.61
CA LEU A 3 18.16 -5.67 -1.85
C LEU A 3 17.88 -5.72 -0.34
N MET A 4 17.31 -6.81 0.17
CA MET A 4 16.87 -6.90 1.56
C MET A 4 17.41 -8.15 2.24
N SER A 5 17.90 -7.98 3.46
CA SER A 5 18.35 -9.09 4.30
C SER A 5 17.18 -10.03 4.64
N PRO A 6 17.44 -11.34 4.83
CA PRO A 6 16.45 -12.28 5.36
C PRO A 6 15.81 -11.74 6.65
N GLY A 7 14.48 -11.80 6.75
CA GLY A 7 13.75 -11.32 7.92
C GLY A 7 13.58 -9.80 8.03
N ALA A 8 14.09 -9.01 7.07
CA ALA A 8 13.84 -7.57 7.05
C ALA A 8 12.34 -7.26 6.88
N VAL A 9 11.88 -6.17 7.49
CA VAL A 9 10.50 -5.69 7.38
C VAL A 9 10.45 -4.50 6.43
N VAL A 10 9.61 -4.60 5.40
CA VAL A 10 9.22 -3.48 4.54
C VAL A 10 7.93 -2.90 5.10
N PHE A 11 7.88 -1.59 5.29
CA PHE A 11 6.68 -0.92 5.75
C PHE A 11 6.49 0.39 5.02
N GLY A 12 5.25 0.88 5.00
CA GLY A 12 4.91 2.13 4.35
C GLY A 12 3.42 2.41 4.41
N SER A 13 3.02 3.42 3.64
CA SER A 13 1.63 3.76 3.45
C SER A 13 1.35 4.19 2.02
N THR A 14 0.13 3.97 1.56
CA THR A 14 -0.38 4.49 0.28
C THR A 14 -1.81 4.99 0.44
N LEU A 15 -2.27 5.82 -0.49
CA LEU A 15 -3.64 6.33 -0.50
C LEU A 15 -4.46 5.52 -1.52
N LEU A 16 -5.48 4.83 -1.02
CA LEU A 16 -6.38 4.01 -1.83
C LEU A 16 -7.36 4.89 -2.61
N GLN A 17 -7.50 4.60 -3.90
CA GLN A 17 -8.47 5.24 -4.78
C GLN A 17 -9.79 4.46 -4.92
N GLY A 18 -9.89 3.24 -4.37
CA GLY A 18 -11.10 2.39 -4.39
C GLY A 18 -11.42 1.71 -3.05
N GLY A 19 -12.69 1.36 -2.82
CA GLY A 19 -13.11 0.44 -1.73
C GLY A 19 -13.25 1.01 -0.31
N VAL A 20 -12.94 2.28 -0.07
CA VAL A 20 -12.98 2.91 1.27
C VAL A 20 -13.90 4.13 1.31
N ALA A 21 -14.69 4.24 2.39
CA ALA A 21 -15.62 5.35 2.60
C ALA A 21 -14.85 6.67 2.72
N ARG A 22 -15.05 7.57 1.77
CA ARG A 22 -14.42 8.90 1.75
C ARG A 22 -15.48 9.97 1.89
N SER A 23 -15.21 10.97 2.74
CA SER A 23 -15.96 12.23 2.73
C SER A 23 -15.68 12.99 1.43
N PHE A 24 -16.69 13.68 0.91
CA PHE A 24 -16.64 14.35 -0.41
C PHE A 24 -15.51 15.40 -0.50
N ALA A 25 -15.18 16.05 0.61
CA ALA A 25 -14.08 17.01 0.68
C ALA A 25 -12.70 16.36 0.49
N ALA A 26 -12.48 15.17 1.07
CA ALA A 26 -11.23 14.43 0.92
C ALA A 26 -11.04 13.92 -0.52
N GLN A 27 -12.13 13.55 -1.21
CA GLN A 27 -12.08 13.15 -2.62
C GLN A 27 -11.66 14.31 -3.52
N ARG A 28 -12.21 15.52 -3.32
CA ARG A 28 -11.86 16.72 -4.11
C ARG A 28 -10.42 17.17 -3.88
N LEU A 29 -9.95 17.12 -2.65
CA LEU A 29 -8.57 17.50 -2.32
C LEU A 29 -7.56 16.54 -2.97
N MET A 30 -7.82 15.23 -2.89
CA MET A 30 -7.02 14.20 -3.55
C MET A 30 -7.02 14.35 -5.07
N ALA A 31 -8.19 14.54 -5.69
CA ALA A 31 -8.29 14.77 -7.13
C ALA A 31 -7.46 15.97 -7.59
N PHE A 32 -7.41 17.04 -6.79
CA PHE A 32 -6.60 18.21 -7.06
C PHE A 32 -5.08 17.94 -6.99
N TYR A 33 -4.62 17.12 -6.05
CA TYR A 33 -3.20 16.74 -5.94
C TYR A 33 -2.78 15.68 -6.98
N THR A 34 -3.65 14.71 -7.27
CA THR A 34 -3.46 13.74 -8.36
C THR A 34 -3.37 14.44 -9.72
N SER A 35 -4.23 15.43 -9.99
CA SER A 35 -4.21 16.25 -11.21
C SER A 35 -2.89 17.01 -11.41
N LYS A 36 -2.14 17.27 -10.33
CA LYS A 36 -0.84 17.93 -10.38
C LYS A 36 0.33 16.97 -10.56
N GLY A 37 0.07 15.66 -10.75
CA GLY A 37 1.11 14.64 -10.91
C GLY A 37 1.85 14.30 -9.61
N VAL A 38 1.33 14.73 -8.46
CA VAL A 38 1.97 14.50 -7.15
C VAL A 38 1.76 13.07 -6.65
N PHE A 39 0.71 12.39 -7.13
CA PHE A 39 0.40 11.00 -6.80
C PHE A 39 0.26 10.16 -8.07
N SER A 40 1.16 9.19 -8.26
CA SER A 40 1.08 8.16 -9.30
C SER A 40 0.16 6.99 -8.94
N ASN A 41 -0.41 7.00 -7.73
CA ASN A 41 -1.10 5.87 -7.09
C ASN A 41 -2.59 5.81 -7.46
N THR A 42 -2.95 6.25 -8.68
CA THR A 42 -4.35 6.38 -9.12
C THR A 42 -5.07 5.04 -9.28
N GLN A 43 -4.31 3.95 -9.34
CA GLN A 43 -4.80 2.59 -9.48
C GLN A 43 -4.59 1.76 -8.22
N ASP A 44 -4.14 2.36 -7.11
CA ASP A 44 -3.95 1.64 -5.87
C ASP A 44 -5.30 1.30 -5.24
N ASP A 45 -5.58 0.00 -5.17
CA ASP A 45 -6.69 -0.59 -4.44
C ASP A 45 -6.15 -1.58 -3.38
N LEU A 46 -6.95 -1.81 -2.35
CA LEU A 46 -6.54 -2.62 -1.19
C LEU A 46 -6.22 -4.06 -1.58
N GLU A 47 -6.99 -4.63 -2.50
CA GLU A 47 -6.86 -6.02 -2.91
C GLU A 47 -5.55 -6.22 -3.67
N THR A 48 -5.28 -5.35 -4.64
CA THR A 48 -4.04 -5.38 -5.43
C THR A 48 -2.81 -5.15 -4.56
N LEU A 49 -2.86 -4.19 -3.63
CA LEU A 49 -1.77 -3.96 -2.67
C LEU A 49 -1.48 -5.22 -1.84
N THR A 50 -2.52 -5.80 -1.25
CA THR A 50 -2.39 -6.99 -0.38
C THR A 50 -1.84 -8.18 -1.17
N ARG A 51 -2.43 -8.47 -2.34
CA ARG A 51 -2.02 -9.56 -3.23
C ARG A 51 -0.56 -9.45 -3.65
N GLU A 52 -0.11 -8.26 -4.06
CA GLU A 52 1.26 -8.08 -4.52
C GLU A 52 2.29 -8.16 -3.37
N LEU A 53 1.91 -7.77 -2.15
CA LEU A 53 2.72 -7.98 -0.94
C LEU A 53 2.81 -9.47 -0.60
N GLU A 54 1.69 -10.19 -0.51
CA GLU A 54 1.66 -11.62 -0.18
C GLU A 54 2.42 -12.50 -1.17
N LYS A 55 2.41 -12.13 -2.45
CA LYS A 55 3.21 -12.81 -3.48
C LYS A 55 4.72 -12.77 -3.16
N ARG A 56 5.22 -11.68 -2.57
CA ARG A 56 6.66 -11.40 -2.39
C ARG A 56 7.17 -11.62 -0.97
N PHE A 57 6.30 -11.49 0.03
CA PHE A 57 6.64 -11.50 1.46
C PHE A 57 5.92 -12.65 2.18
N SER A 58 6.35 -13.02 3.39
CA SER A 58 5.78 -14.17 4.15
C SER A 58 4.77 -13.76 5.22
N ALA A 59 4.98 -12.62 5.88
CA ALA A 59 4.09 -12.10 6.91
C ALA A 59 3.66 -10.68 6.50
N VAL A 60 2.45 -10.56 5.98
CA VAL A 60 1.87 -9.31 5.46
C VAL A 60 0.75 -8.86 6.38
N SER A 61 0.75 -7.56 6.72
CA SER A 61 -0.35 -6.89 7.39
C SER A 61 -0.68 -5.61 6.63
N VAL A 62 -1.96 -5.38 6.39
CA VAL A 62 -2.48 -4.15 5.79
C VAL A 62 -3.66 -3.66 6.62
N GLU A 63 -3.58 -2.42 7.08
CA GLU A 63 -4.63 -1.75 7.85
C GLU A 63 -5.12 -0.52 7.09
N THR A 64 -6.43 -0.32 7.03
CA THR A 64 -7.02 0.88 6.41
C THR A 64 -7.42 1.89 7.48
N VAL A 65 -6.88 3.10 7.37
CA VAL A 65 -7.23 4.25 8.21
C VAL A 65 -7.78 5.34 7.31
N GLY A 66 -9.11 5.44 7.23
CA GLY A 66 -9.78 6.31 6.26
C GLY A 66 -9.50 5.84 4.83
N CYS A 67 -8.75 6.64 4.05
CA CYS A 67 -8.31 6.26 2.70
C CYS A 67 -6.83 5.89 2.60
N ALA A 68 -6.09 5.93 3.71
CA ALA A 68 -4.72 5.43 3.75
C ALA A 68 -4.74 3.93 4.02
N ALA A 69 -3.93 3.17 3.29
CA ALA A 69 -3.52 1.82 3.64
C ALA A 69 -2.13 1.89 4.26
N LEU A 70 -2.02 1.50 5.53
CA LEU A 70 -0.76 1.23 6.20
C LEU A 70 -0.39 -0.23 5.94
N PHE A 71 0.86 -0.52 5.59
CA PHE A 71 1.29 -1.89 5.37
C PHE A 71 2.63 -2.18 6.02
N CYS A 72 2.81 -3.43 6.43
CA CYS A 72 4.10 -4.01 6.75
C CYS A 72 4.20 -5.44 6.22
N ALA A 73 5.40 -5.84 5.80
CA ALA A 73 5.63 -7.12 5.14
C ALA A 73 7.05 -7.64 5.45
N THR A 74 7.17 -8.89 5.88
CA THR A 74 8.47 -9.49 6.20
C THR A 74 9.06 -10.22 4.99
N VAL A 75 10.32 -9.93 4.67
CA VAL A 75 11.10 -10.62 3.62
C VAL A 75 11.14 -12.10 3.96
N LYS A 76 10.73 -12.91 2.98
CA LYS A 76 10.84 -14.37 3.06
C LYS A 76 12.28 -14.67 3.47
N GLY A 77 12.46 -15.29 4.63
CA GLY A 77 13.76 -15.83 4.99
C GLY A 77 14.23 -16.72 3.85
N SER A 78 15.52 -16.66 3.50
CA SER A 78 16.12 -17.66 2.64
C SER A 78 15.92 -19.01 3.32
N GLY A 79 14.84 -19.71 2.98
CA GLY A 79 14.65 -21.08 3.40
C GLY A 79 15.76 -21.92 2.80
N ALA A 80 16.36 -22.75 3.65
CA ALA A 80 17.00 -23.99 3.25
C ALA A 80 16.09 -24.82 2.32
#